data_AF-A0A2S7YHL6-F1
#
_entry.id   AF-A0A2S7YHL6-F1
#
_cell.length_a   1.000
_cell.length_b   1.000
_cell.length_c   1.000
_cell.angle_alpha   90.00
_cell.angle_beta   90.00
_cell.angle_gamma   90.00
#
_symmetry.space_group_name_H-M   'P 1'
#
loop_
_entity.id
_entity.type
_entity.pdbx_description
1 polymer ?
#
loop_
_entity_poly.entity_id
_entity_poly.type
_entity_poly.pdbx_seq_one_letter_code
_entity_poly.pdbx_strand_id
1 'polypeptide(L)'
;MKSAAARIIFTMTLGTVLPHVYASTPTDDSSNINTTIESKLPWVDDDNVDVGECLDTLGRMSPPSAKTVNKVCGTKSFCEEFDPADLSEDDSKHLAAVYGFASAQACFDAYEQNPAASSQDTKPKAKLPWVSSTTSDYGKCGDMLLRMYEESPPSGETVNEVCGTEDFCNEFDPAIVPEDDLKKVVEVYGFKSPQKCFDAHEQKPTSS
;
A
#
# COMPACT_ATOMS: atom_id res chain seq x y z
N MET A 1 -5.42 17.96 8.83
CA MET A 1 -5.92 18.61 7.59
C MET A 1 -6.34 17.50 6.65
N LYS A 2 -7.62 17.47 6.28
CA LYS A 2 -8.20 16.46 5.40
C LYS A 2 -7.40 16.42 4.09
N SER A 3 -6.72 15.31 3.81
CA SER A 3 -6.31 15.02 2.43
C SER A 3 -7.59 14.75 1.66
N ALA A 4 -8.08 15.79 1.01
CA ALA A 4 -9.10 15.65 0.00
C ALA A 4 -8.49 14.80 -1.10
N ALA A 5 -8.85 13.52 -1.18
CA ALA A 5 -8.70 12.75 -2.40
C ALA A 5 -9.47 13.50 -3.48
N ALA A 6 -8.76 14.29 -4.27
CA ALA A 6 -9.31 15.00 -5.40
C ALA A 6 -9.64 13.95 -6.46
N ARG A 7 -10.88 13.47 -6.42
CA ARG A 7 -11.42 12.47 -7.35
C ARG A 7 -11.40 13.05 -8.77
N ILE A 8 -10.60 12.45 -9.65
CA ILE A 8 -10.61 12.79 -11.07
C ILE A 8 -11.80 12.09 -11.71
N ILE A 9 -12.74 12.88 -12.25
CA ILE A 9 -13.83 12.38 -13.08
C ILE A 9 -13.42 12.59 -14.54
N PHE A 10 -13.11 11.51 -15.27
CA PHE A 10 -12.76 11.60 -16.69
C PHE A 10 -14.03 11.84 -17.53
N THR A 11 -14.25 13.08 -17.96
CA THR A 11 -15.29 13.42 -18.93
C THR A 11 -14.79 13.13 -20.35
N MET A 12 -15.49 12.25 -21.07
CA MET A 12 -15.12 11.77 -22.40
C MET A 12 -15.28 12.81 -23.51
N THR A 13 -14.31 12.84 -24.43
CA THR A 13 -14.55 13.09 -25.86
C THR A 13 -13.89 11.96 -26.65
N LEU A 14 -14.70 11.16 -27.37
CA LEU A 14 -14.23 10.06 -28.21
C LEU A 14 -13.33 10.58 -29.34
N GLY A 15 -12.02 10.43 -29.17
CA GLY A 15 -11.03 10.56 -30.23
C GLY A 15 -10.26 9.25 -30.35
N THR A 16 -10.51 8.49 -31.42
CA THR A 16 -9.82 7.25 -31.71
C THR A 16 -8.35 7.52 -32.06
N VAL A 17 -7.43 7.25 -31.14
CA VAL A 17 -6.00 7.08 -31.44
C VAL A 17 -5.44 5.96 -30.56
N LEU A 18 -5.05 4.85 -31.18
CA LEU A 18 -4.35 3.73 -30.53
C LEU A 18 -2.96 4.18 -30.05
N PRO A 19 -2.52 3.83 -28.83
CA PRO A 19 -1.12 3.66 -28.52
C PRO A 19 -0.71 2.19 -28.65
N HIS A 20 0.53 2.00 -29.07
CA HIS A 20 1.16 0.72 -29.36
C HIS A 20 1.07 -0.27 -28.19
N VAL A 21 0.37 -1.37 -28.46
CA VAL A 21 0.42 -2.61 -27.67
C VAL A 21 1.86 -3.10 -27.65
N TYR A 22 2.39 -3.42 -26.48
CA TYR A 22 3.51 -4.37 -26.33
C TYR A 22 3.02 -5.75 -26.77
N ALA A 23 2.83 -5.92 -28.08
CA ALA A 23 2.60 -7.21 -28.71
C ALA A 23 3.91 -7.62 -29.35
N SER A 24 4.71 -8.39 -28.60
CA SER A 24 5.89 -9.05 -29.16
C SER A 24 5.43 -10.01 -30.25
N THR A 25 5.70 -9.65 -31.51
CA THR A 25 5.55 -10.56 -32.65
C THR A 25 6.60 -11.68 -32.59
N PRO A 26 6.23 -12.95 -32.85
CA PRO A 26 7.19 -14.04 -32.89
C PRO A 26 7.90 -14.03 -34.24
N THR A 27 9.19 -13.70 -34.24
CA THR A 27 10.06 -14.04 -35.38
C THR A 27 10.74 -15.36 -35.07
N ASP A 28 10.34 -16.39 -35.83
CA ASP A 28 11.08 -17.63 -36.03
C ASP A 28 12.54 -17.31 -36.32
N ASP A 29 13.43 -17.57 -35.38
CA ASP A 29 14.74 -18.11 -35.71
C ASP A 29 15.28 -18.96 -34.56
N SER A 30 15.62 -20.19 -34.92
CA SER A 30 15.95 -21.29 -34.04
C SER A 30 17.38 -21.17 -33.52
N SER A 31 17.57 -20.90 -32.22
CA SER A 31 18.64 -21.54 -31.42
C SER A 31 18.58 -21.19 -29.93
N ASN A 32 18.43 -22.24 -29.11
CA ASN A 32 18.93 -22.45 -27.75
C ASN A 32 18.73 -21.39 -26.64
N ILE A 33 17.88 -21.78 -25.68
CA ILE A 33 18.03 -21.68 -24.22
C ILE A 33 18.54 -20.33 -23.70
N ASN A 34 17.62 -19.42 -23.43
CA ASN A 34 17.41 -18.96 -22.05
C ASN A 34 16.03 -18.31 -21.96
N THR A 35 15.26 -18.72 -20.96
CA THR A 35 13.99 -18.11 -20.58
C THR A 35 14.15 -16.59 -20.56
N THR A 36 13.42 -15.87 -21.40
CA THR A 36 13.33 -14.40 -21.35
C THR A 36 12.74 -14.04 -19.99
N ILE A 37 13.60 -13.80 -19.01
CA ILE A 37 13.22 -13.06 -17.82
C ILE A 37 12.90 -11.67 -18.37
N GLU A 38 11.62 -11.35 -18.54
CA GLU A 38 11.21 -9.98 -18.78
C GLU A 38 11.81 -9.14 -17.65
N SER A 39 12.76 -8.26 -18.00
CA SER A 39 13.43 -7.42 -17.03
C SER A 39 12.38 -6.49 -16.42
N LYS A 40 12.15 -6.62 -15.11
CA LYS A 40 11.25 -5.76 -14.35
C LYS A 40 11.64 -4.28 -14.50
N LEU A 41 10.65 -3.39 -14.46
CA LEU A 41 10.85 -1.95 -14.52
C LEU A 41 11.41 -1.41 -13.19
N PRO A 42 12.30 -0.41 -13.16
CA PRO A 42 12.84 0.10 -11.90
C PRO A 42 11.77 0.75 -11.03
N TRP A 43 11.85 0.52 -9.72
CA TRP A 43 10.99 1.16 -8.73
C TRP A 43 11.27 2.68 -8.65
N VAL A 44 10.22 3.49 -8.52
CA VAL A 44 10.29 4.93 -8.30
C VAL A 44 9.62 5.26 -6.98
N ASP A 45 10.38 5.84 -6.03
CA ASP A 45 9.87 6.20 -4.71
C ASP A 45 8.95 7.42 -4.74
N ASP A 46 7.97 7.41 -3.82
CA ASP A 46 6.91 8.42 -3.74
C ASP A 46 7.32 9.64 -2.86
N ASP A 47 8.48 9.58 -2.20
CA ASP A 47 8.92 10.52 -1.15
C ASP A 47 9.07 11.98 -1.60
N ASN A 48 9.14 12.23 -2.92
CA ASN A 48 9.25 13.58 -3.51
C ASN A 48 8.27 13.80 -4.66
N VAL A 49 7.17 13.06 -4.70
CA VAL A 49 6.16 13.22 -5.75
C VAL A 49 5.46 14.56 -5.60
N ASP A 50 5.55 15.39 -6.65
CA ASP A 50 4.68 16.55 -6.79
C ASP A 50 3.28 16.05 -7.17
N VAL A 51 2.38 16.04 -6.19
CA VAL A 51 0.99 15.59 -6.36
C VAL A 51 0.29 16.40 -7.46
N GLY A 52 0.60 17.69 -7.62
CA GLY A 52 0.06 18.52 -8.69
C GLY A 52 0.54 18.07 -10.06
N GLU A 53 1.85 17.83 -10.22
CA GLU A 53 2.42 17.34 -11.48
C GLU A 53 1.92 15.93 -11.84
N CYS A 54 1.72 15.07 -10.83
CA CYS A 54 1.15 13.74 -11.02
C CYS A 54 -0.30 13.81 -11.52
N LEU A 55 -1.17 14.59 -10.86
CA LEU A 55 -2.56 14.77 -11.27
C LEU A 55 -2.67 15.43 -12.66
N ASP A 56 -1.82 16.42 -12.96
CA ASP A 56 -1.74 17.05 -14.28
C ASP A 56 -1.29 16.07 -15.36
N THR A 57 -0.44 15.10 -15.02
CA THR A 57 0.06 14.07 -15.93
C THR A 57 -1.01 13.00 -16.21
N LEU A 58 -1.76 12.60 -15.18
CA LEU A 58 -2.90 11.68 -15.29
C LEU A 58 -4.09 12.31 -16.03
N GLY A 59 -4.36 13.60 -15.80
CA GLY A 59 -5.48 14.33 -16.39
C GLY A 59 -5.31 14.74 -17.86
N ARG A 60 -4.24 14.32 -18.55
CA ARG A 60 -4.02 14.68 -19.96
C ARG A 60 -5.00 13.96 -20.88
N MET A 61 -5.58 14.72 -21.83
CA MET A 61 -6.49 14.19 -22.87
C MET A 61 -5.89 13.02 -23.68
N SER A 62 -4.57 12.97 -23.83
CA SER A 62 -3.86 11.81 -24.34
C SER A 62 -3.04 11.22 -23.19
N PRO A 63 -3.40 10.05 -22.67
CA PRO A 63 -2.75 9.48 -21.51
C PRO A 63 -1.27 9.23 -21.83
N PRO A 64 -0.33 9.69 -20.99
CA PRO A 64 1.08 9.37 -21.13
C PRO A 64 1.31 7.87 -20.98
N SER A 65 2.48 7.38 -21.37
CA SER A 65 2.83 5.97 -21.12
C SER A 65 2.85 5.65 -19.62
N ALA A 66 2.57 4.40 -19.23
CA ALA A 66 2.71 3.93 -17.84
C ALA A 66 4.07 4.29 -17.22
N LYS A 67 5.15 4.17 -18.01
CA LYS A 67 6.51 4.56 -17.60
C LYS A 67 6.63 6.06 -17.29
N THR A 68 5.96 6.91 -18.08
CA THR A 68 5.94 8.36 -17.86
C THR A 68 5.18 8.70 -16.59
N VAL A 69 4.00 8.11 -16.40
CA VAL A 69 3.19 8.32 -15.20
C VAL A 69 3.93 7.86 -13.96
N ASN A 70 4.46 6.63 -13.94
CA ASN A 70 5.24 6.07 -12.84
C ASN A 70 6.45 6.94 -12.46
N LYS A 71 7.10 7.59 -13.43
CA LYS A 71 8.24 8.48 -13.16
C LYS A 71 7.83 9.76 -12.42
N VAL A 72 6.63 10.26 -12.69
CA VAL A 72 6.12 11.51 -12.09
C VAL A 72 5.42 11.22 -10.76
N CYS A 73 4.61 10.16 -10.73
CA CYS A 73 3.72 9.83 -9.64
C CYS A 73 4.33 8.87 -8.60
N GLY A 74 5.44 8.21 -8.90
CA GLY A 74 5.96 7.12 -8.08
C GLY A 74 5.21 5.79 -8.32
N THR A 75 5.87 4.68 -8.00
CA THR A 75 5.37 3.34 -8.32
C THR A 75 4.22 2.91 -7.44
N LYS A 76 4.23 3.31 -6.16
CA LYS A 76 3.15 2.94 -5.25
C LYS A 76 1.86 3.67 -5.62
N SER A 77 1.90 5.00 -5.69
CA SER A 77 0.73 5.80 -6.04
C SER A 77 0.17 5.45 -7.43
N PHE A 78 1.03 5.16 -8.41
CA PHE A 78 0.56 4.74 -9.74
C PHE A 78 -0.13 3.38 -9.74
N CYS A 79 0.42 2.37 -9.05
CA CYS A 79 -0.18 1.03 -9.05
C CYS A 79 -1.42 0.92 -8.15
N GLU A 80 -1.53 1.72 -7.08
CA GLU A 80 -2.73 1.77 -6.22
C GLU A 80 -3.96 2.30 -6.96
N GLU A 81 -3.78 3.09 -8.03
CA GLU A 81 -4.89 3.56 -8.88
C GLU A 81 -5.66 2.41 -9.55
N PHE A 82 -5.08 1.21 -9.64
CA PHE A 82 -5.72 0.01 -10.19
C PHE A 82 -6.39 -0.86 -9.11
N ASP A 83 -6.60 -0.34 -7.90
CA ASP A 83 -7.34 -1.05 -6.85
C ASP A 83 -8.85 -1.06 -7.19
N PRO A 84 -9.46 -2.25 -7.38
CA PRO A 84 -10.88 -2.34 -7.67
C PRO A 84 -11.79 -1.82 -6.55
N ALA A 85 -11.28 -1.65 -5.32
CA ALA A 85 -12.04 -1.02 -4.23
C ALA A 85 -12.33 0.47 -4.49
N ASP A 86 -11.49 1.12 -5.29
CA ASP A 86 -11.53 2.56 -5.53
C ASP A 86 -12.04 2.94 -6.94
N LEU A 87 -12.30 1.95 -7.79
CA LEU A 87 -12.71 2.14 -9.19
C LEU A 87 -14.10 1.58 -9.50
N SER A 88 -14.79 2.21 -10.45
CA SER A 88 -15.91 1.57 -11.13
C SER A 88 -15.41 0.54 -12.15
N GLU A 89 -16.26 -0.43 -12.52
CA GLU A 89 -15.91 -1.45 -13.53
C GLU A 89 -15.47 -0.83 -14.87
N ASP A 90 -16.09 0.29 -15.26
CA ASP A 90 -15.77 1.00 -16.49
C ASP A 90 -14.42 1.73 -16.39
N ASP A 91 -14.10 2.31 -15.23
CA ASP A 91 -12.79 2.95 -14.99
C ASP A 91 -11.67 1.91 -14.95
N SER A 92 -11.90 0.74 -14.33
CA SER A 92 -10.93 -0.36 -14.34
C SER A 92 -10.65 -0.87 -15.76
N LYS A 93 -11.68 -1.03 -16.59
CA LYS A 93 -11.50 -1.41 -18.01
C LYS A 93 -10.75 -0.36 -18.79
N HIS A 94 -11.03 0.92 -18.54
CA HIS A 94 -10.34 2.02 -19.19
C HIS A 94 -8.85 2.05 -18.83
N LEU A 95 -8.52 2.00 -17.55
CA LEU A 95 -7.13 1.98 -17.06
C LEU A 95 -6.37 0.76 -17.59
N ALA A 96 -6.99 -0.42 -17.58
CA ALA A 96 -6.40 -1.62 -18.16
C ALA A 96 -6.14 -1.46 -19.67
N ALA A 97 -7.06 -0.83 -20.41
CA ALA A 97 -6.88 -0.57 -21.84
C ALA A 97 -5.79 0.47 -22.14
N VAL A 98 -5.62 1.48 -21.27
CA VAL A 98 -4.65 2.55 -21.44
C VAL A 98 -3.24 2.11 -21.03
N TYR A 99 -3.11 1.44 -19.90
CA TYR A 99 -1.81 1.15 -19.27
C TYR A 99 -1.42 -0.33 -19.31
N GLY A 100 -2.35 -1.24 -19.63
CA GLY A 100 -2.06 -2.66 -19.81
C GLY A 100 -2.08 -3.51 -18.55
N PHE A 101 -2.44 -2.94 -17.39
CA PHE A 101 -2.50 -3.66 -16.11
C PHE A 101 -3.93 -4.05 -15.76
N ALA A 102 -4.15 -5.33 -15.47
CA ALA A 102 -5.46 -5.84 -15.10
C ALA A 102 -5.83 -5.61 -13.62
N SER A 103 -4.87 -5.23 -12.79
CA SER A 103 -5.04 -4.96 -11.35
C SER A 103 -3.83 -4.25 -10.77
N ALA A 104 -3.97 -3.71 -9.56
CA ALA A 104 -2.84 -3.18 -8.78
C ALA A 104 -1.71 -4.20 -8.62
N GLN A 105 -2.02 -5.47 -8.33
CA GLN A 105 -1.00 -6.52 -8.20
C GLN A 105 -0.25 -6.76 -9.51
N ALA A 106 -0.98 -6.84 -10.64
CA ALA A 106 -0.36 -7.00 -11.95
C ALA A 106 0.54 -5.79 -12.32
N CYS A 107 0.17 -4.59 -11.86
CA CYS A 107 1.03 -3.41 -11.96
C CYS A 107 2.31 -3.61 -11.13
N PHE A 108 2.20 -3.91 -9.83
CA PHE A 108 3.36 -4.11 -8.96
C PHE A 108 4.31 -5.20 -9.43
N ASP A 109 3.78 -6.30 -9.98
CA ASP A 109 4.59 -7.43 -10.47
C ASP A 109 5.51 -7.05 -11.64
N ALA A 110 5.13 -6.04 -12.42
CA ALA A 110 5.89 -5.51 -13.55
C ALA A 110 7.10 -4.64 -13.13
N TYR A 111 7.15 -4.21 -11.86
CA TYR A 111 8.25 -3.41 -11.31
C TYR A 111 9.20 -4.25 -10.44
N GLU A 112 10.42 -3.75 -10.30
CA GLU A 112 11.38 -4.16 -9.29
C GLU A 112 10.74 -3.98 -7.92
N GLN A 113 11.14 -4.83 -6.97
CA GLN A 113 10.64 -4.70 -5.61
C GLN A 113 11.01 -3.32 -5.07
N ASN A 114 10.06 -2.68 -4.38
CA ASN A 114 10.32 -1.47 -3.63
C ASN A 114 11.60 -1.66 -2.78
N PRO A 115 12.64 -0.82 -2.92
CA PRO A 115 13.88 -0.95 -2.15
C PRO A 115 13.65 -0.80 -0.64
N ALA A 116 12.61 -0.06 -0.21
CA ALA A 116 12.15 -0.05 1.18
C ALA A 116 11.43 -1.36 1.56
N ALA A 117 10.75 -2.02 0.63
CA ALA A 117 10.21 -3.38 0.81
C ALA A 117 11.27 -4.49 0.61
N SER A 118 12.46 -4.20 0.08
CA SER A 118 13.60 -5.12 0.07
C SER A 118 14.19 -5.30 1.47
N SER A 119 13.73 -4.50 2.44
CA SER A 119 13.86 -4.78 3.87
C SER A 119 12.78 -5.76 4.39
N GLN A 120 11.91 -6.29 3.53
CA GLN A 120 10.75 -7.11 3.92
C GLN A 120 10.67 -8.53 3.33
N ASP A 121 11.57 -8.97 2.44
CA ASP A 121 11.72 -10.39 2.09
C ASP A 121 13.20 -10.62 1.70
N THR A 122 14.10 -11.34 2.37
CA THR A 122 14.07 -12.46 3.34
C THR A 122 15.25 -12.29 4.30
N LYS A 123 15.16 -11.29 5.18
CA LYS A 123 15.71 -11.43 6.53
C LYS A 123 14.46 -11.49 7.40
N PRO A 124 14.30 -12.42 8.35
CA PRO A 124 13.19 -12.33 9.29
C PRO A 124 13.16 -10.91 9.80
N LYS A 125 12.11 -10.16 9.44
CA LYS A 125 11.88 -8.80 9.94
C LYS A 125 12.02 -8.98 11.44
N ALA A 126 13.03 -8.35 12.04
CA ALA A 126 13.27 -8.53 13.46
C ALA A 126 11.93 -8.22 14.12
N LYS A 127 11.34 -9.23 14.75
CA LYS A 127 10.01 -9.11 15.32
C LYS A 127 10.05 -7.96 16.32
N LEU A 128 8.99 -7.16 16.36
CA LEU A 128 8.90 -6.11 17.37
C LEU A 128 8.99 -6.76 18.75
N PRO A 129 9.77 -6.19 19.69
CA PRO A 129 9.94 -6.82 21.00
C PRO A 129 8.58 -6.96 21.69
N TRP A 130 8.38 -8.09 22.36
CA TRP A 130 7.19 -8.27 23.19
C TRP A 130 7.31 -7.36 24.43
N VAL A 131 6.37 -6.44 24.58
CA VAL A 131 6.26 -5.61 25.79
C VAL A 131 5.22 -6.26 26.69
N SER A 132 5.67 -6.77 27.84
CA SER A 132 4.75 -7.19 28.89
C SER A 132 4.06 -5.97 29.48
N SER A 133 2.72 -6.00 29.54
CA SER A 133 1.95 -5.00 30.28
C SER A 133 2.47 -4.93 31.72
N THR A 134 3.02 -3.79 32.14
CA THR A 134 3.32 -3.59 33.56
C THR A 134 2.02 -3.17 34.24
N THR A 135 1.47 -4.03 35.09
CA THR A 135 0.16 -3.87 35.74
C THR A 135 0.05 -2.65 36.67
N SER A 136 1.06 -1.78 36.73
CA SER A 136 1.13 -0.66 37.67
C SER A 136 0.33 0.58 37.27
N ASP A 137 -0.14 0.71 36.01
CA ASP A 137 -0.85 1.92 35.60
C ASP A 137 -1.88 1.72 34.48
N TYR A 138 -2.92 0.92 34.77
CA TYR A 138 -4.07 0.74 33.87
C TYR A 138 -4.72 2.06 33.44
N GLY A 139 -4.69 3.09 34.28
CA GLY A 139 -5.21 4.42 33.95
C GLY A 139 -4.44 5.06 32.79
N LYS A 140 -3.10 5.02 32.85
CA LYS A 140 -2.27 5.52 31.74
C LYS A 140 -2.45 4.72 30.45
N CYS A 141 -2.63 3.41 30.55
CA CYS A 141 -2.91 2.63 29.35
C CYS A 141 -4.28 3.01 28.75
N GLY A 142 -5.34 3.08 29.55
CA GLY A 142 -6.66 3.51 29.07
C GLY A 142 -6.63 4.89 28.40
N ASP A 143 -5.94 5.86 29.02
CA ASP A 143 -5.74 7.17 28.42
C ASP A 143 -4.95 7.08 27.09
N MET A 144 -3.93 6.23 27.02
CA MET A 144 -3.13 6.03 25.81
C MET A 144 -3.94 5.39 24.67
N LEU A 145 -4.77 4.39 24.98
CA LEU A 145 -5.64 3.73 24.01
C LEU A 145 -6.68 4.71 23.46
N LEU A 146 -7.29 5.55 24.31
CA LEU A 146 -8.21 6.60 23.86
C LEU A 146 -7.53 7.57 22.87
N ARG A 147 -6.25 7.86 23.08
CA ARG A 147 -5.48 8.75 22.21
C ARG A 147 -5.18 8.16 20.84
N MET A 148 -5.28 6.83 20.66
CA MET A 148 -5.17 6.19 19.34
C MET A 148 -6.27 6.68 18.38
N TYR A 149 -7.38 7.18 18.93
CA TYR A 149 -8.52 7.67 18.18
C TYR A 149 -8.52 9.21 18.01
N GLU A 150 -7.46 9.92 18.40
CA GLU A 150 -7.34 11.38 18.21
C GLU A 150 -6.97 11.75 16.75
N GLU A 151 -6.99 13.04 16.41
CA GLU A 151 -6.54 13.51 15.08
C GLU A 151 -5.03 13.32 14.86
N SER A 152 -4.25 13.34 15.94
CA SER A 152 -2.80 13.15 15.95
C SER A 152 -2.42 12.03 16.94
N PRO A 153 -2.67 10.77 16.57
CA PRO A 153 -2.50 9.64 17.48
C PRO A 153 -1.02 9.37 17.81
N PRO A 154 -0.72 8.80 18.98
CA PRO A 154 0.64 8.38 19.35
C PRO A 154 1.14 7.26 18.44
N SER A 155 2.47 7.09 18.31
CA SER A 155 3.04 5.99 17.52
C SER A 155 2.70 4.62 18.12
N GLY A 156 2.62 3.58 17.29
CA GLY A 156 2.33 2.22 17.77
C GLY A 156 3.37 1.71 18.77
N GLU A 157 4.63 2.12 18.61
CA GLU A 157 5.71 1.87 19.58
C GLU A 157 5.41 2.50 20.94
N THR A 158 4.95 3.76 20.96
CA THR A 158 4.59 4.46 22.21
C THR A 158 3.44 3.77 22.92
N VAL A 159 2.40 3.38 22.18
CA VAL A 159 1.26 2.69 22.75
C VAL A 159 1.67 1.32 23.28
N ASN A 160 2.43 0.55 22.49
CA ASN A 160 2.94 -0.77 22.85
C ASN A 160 3.84 -0.71 24.09
N GLU A 161 4.68 0.32 24.23
CA GLU A 161 5.53 0.52 25.42
C GLU A 161 4.69 0.79 26.68
N VAL A 162 3.62 1.59 26.55
CA VAL A 162 2.80 2.04 27.68
C VAL A 162 1.79 0.99 28.13
N CYS A 163 1.12 0.35 27.17
CA CYS A 163 0.06 -0.61 27.40
C CYS A 163 0.54 -2.07 27.41
N GLY A 164 1.64 -2.37 26.71
CA GLY A 164 2.03 -3.73 26.39
C GLY A 164 1.40 -4.24 25.10
N THR A 165 2.03 -5.30 24.56
CA THR A 165 1.69 -5.86 23.25
C THR A 165 0.31 -6.51 23.21
N GLU A 166 -0.13 -7.10 24.32
CA GLU A 166 -1.44 -7.75 24.41
C GLU A 166 -2.57 -6.73 24.26
N ASP A 167 -2.57 -5.68 25.08
CA ASP A 167 -3.60 -4.63 25.03
C ASP A 167 -3.56 -3.86 23.70
N PHE A 168 -2.36 -3.49 23.22
CA PHE A 168 -2.22 -2.81 21.94
C PHE A 168 -2.76 -3.64 20.76
N CYS A 169 -2.43 -4.93 20.68
CA CYS A 169 -2.89 -5.76 19.58
C CYS A 169 -4.39 -6.10 19.64
N ASN A 170 -5.00 -6.05 20.83
CA ASN A 170 -6.44 -6.27 20.98
C ASN A 170 -7.29 -5.12 20.43
N GLU A 171 -6.75 -3.91 20.27
CA GLU A 171 -7.46 -2.78 19.62
C GLU A 171 -7.76 -3.01 18.13
N PHE A 172 -7.18 -4.05 17.53
CA PHE A 172 -7.48 -4.45 16.16
C PHE A 172 -8.59 -5.51 16.10
N ASP A 173 -9.21 -5.87 17.23
CA ASP A 173 -10.26 -6.87 17.30
C ASP A 173 -11.64 -6.23 16.99
N PRO A 174 -12.29 -6.60 15.87
CA PRO A 174 -13.64 -6.12 15.55
C PRO A 174 -14.72 -6.56 16.56
N ALA A 175 -14.42 -7.52 17.45
CA ALA A 175 -15.32 -7.89 18.54
C ALA A 175 -15.30 -6.89 19.72
N ILE A 176 -14.25 -6.06 19.80
CA ILE A 176 -13.99 -5.14 20.92
C ILE A 176 -14.18 -3.69 20.48
N VAL A 177 -13.72 -3.34 19.27
CA VAL A 177 -13.70 -1.98 18.76
C VAL A 177 -14.78 -1.76 17.69
N PRO A 178 -15.55 -0.65 17.72
CA PRO A 178 -16.51 -0.31 16.66
C PRO A 178 -15.86 -0.23 15.27
N GLU A 179 -16.61 -0.55 14.21
CA GLU A 179 -16.08 -0.65 12.84
C GLU A 179 -15.39 0.64 12.34
N ASP A 180 -15.99 1.81 12.61
CA ASP A 180 -15.44 3.11 12.22
C ASP A 180 -14.11 3.41 12.93
N ASP A 181 -14.06 3.06 14.22
CA ASP A 181 -12.87 3.22 15.06
C ASP A 181 -11.78 2.27 14.58
N LEU A 182 -12.11 1.00 14.33
CA LEU A 182 -11.20 -0.01 13.79
C LEU A 182 -10.58 0.44 12.46
N LYS A 183 -11.38 0.98 11.53
CA LYS A 183 -10.88 1.49 10.26
C LYS A 183 -9.80 2.56 10.47
N LYS A 184 -10.02 3.47 11.41
CA LYS A 184 -9.06 4.52 11.77
C LYS A 184 -7.78 3.92 12.36
N VAL A 185 -7.88 2.96 13.26
CA VAL A 185 -6.70 2.31 13.86
C VAL A 185 -5.90 1.52 12.81
N VAL A 186 -6.58 0.82 11.91
CA VAL A 186 -5.92 0.08 10.81
C VAL A 186 -5.19 1.04 9.86
N GLU A 187 -5.78 2.19 9.54
CA GLU A 187 -5.16 3.21 8.67
C GLU A 187 -3.88 3.80 9.31
N VAL A 188 -3.90 4.05 10.62
CA VAL A 188 -2.78 4.67 11.34
C VAL A 188 -1.65 3.67 11.63
N TYR A 189 -2.00 2.45 12.05
CA TYR A 189 -1.04 1.50 12.61
C TYR A 189 -0.77 0.28 11.71
N GLY A 190 -1.57 0.07 10.65
CA GLY A 190 -1.31 -0.89 9.57
C GLY A 190 -1.63 -2.36 9.87
N PHE A 191 -2.18 -2.70 11.05
CA PHE A 191 -2.52 -4.08 11.40
C PHE A 191 -3.98 -4.39 11.09
N LYS A 192 -4.25 -5.27 10.12
CA LYS A 192 -5.61 -5.63 9.68
C LYS A 192 -6.39 -6.52 10.68
N SER A 193 -5.74 -7.02 11.73
CA SER A 193 -6.34 -7.89 12.75
C SER A 193 -5.37 -8.05 13.94
N PRO A 194 -5.85 -8.53 15.10
CA PRO A 194 -4.99 -8.81 16.25
C PRO A 194 -3.91 -9.83 15.90
N GLN A 195 -4.27 -10.89 15.16
CA GLN A 195 -3.31 -11.92 14.74
C GLN A 195 -2.16 -11.33 13.91
N LYS A 196 -2.45 -10.41 12.99
CA LYS A 196 -1.41 -9.74 12.20
C LYS A 196 -0.52 -8.84 13.07
N CYS A 197 -1.08 -8.22 14.10
CA CYS A 197 -0.31 -7.47 15.10
C CYS A 197 0.61 -8.42 15.90
N PHE A 198 0.08 -9.53 16.42
CA PHE A 198 0.87 -10.51 17.17
C PHE A 198 1.96 -11.20 16.33
N ASP A 199 1.67 -11.53 15.07
CA ASP A 199 2.64 -12.13 14.15
C ASP A 199 3.86 -11.22 13.92
N ALA A 200 3.65 -9.91 13.98
CA ALA A 200 4.68 -8.88 13.85
C ALA A 200 5.56 -8.73 15.11
N HIS A 201 5.13 -9.26 16.25
CA HIS A 201 5.85 -9.20 17.52
C HIS A 201 6.57 -10.51 17.86
N GLU A 202 7.53 -10.42 18.78
CA GLU A 202 8.16 -11.57 19.42
C GLU A 202 7.09 -12.40 20.14
N GLN A 203 7.35 -13.69 20.32
CA GLN A 203 6.42 -14.53 21.06
C GLN A 203 6.36 -14.04 22.51
N LYS A 204 5.15 -14.04 23.08
CA LYS A 204 4.94 -13.78 24.51
C LYS A 204 5.91 -14.64 25.33
N PRO A 205 6.77 -14.05 26.17
CA PRO A 205 7.69 -14.80 27.01
C PRO A 205 6.91 -15.76 27.90
N THR A 206 7.23 -17.05 27.83
CA THR A 206 6.74 -18.03 28.80
C THR A 206 7.49 -17.84 30.11
N SER A 207 6.80 -17.51 31.19
CA SER A 207 7.37 -17.47 32.53
C SER A 207 7.98 -18.85 32.84
N SER A 208 9.30 -18.91 33.06
CA SER A 208 9.99 -20.09 33.60
C SER A 208 10.22 -19.93 35.09
#